data_AF-A0A7C4FIW9-F1
#
_entry.id   AF-A0A7C4FIW9-F1
#
_cell.length_a   1.000
_cell.length_b   1.000
_cell.length_c   1.000
_cell.angle_alpha   90.00
_cell.angle_beta   90.00
_cell.angle_gamma   90.00
#
_symmetry.space_group_name_H-M   'P 1'
#
loop_
_entity.id
_entity.type
_entity.pdbx_description
1 polymer ?
#
loop_
_entity_poly.entity_id
_entity_poly.type
_entity_poly.pdbx_seq_one_letter_code
_entity_poly.pdbx_strand_id
1 'polypeptide(L)'
;MKKSATPDWVPLEEAVPLDLFKAEVQTWARRLEVTPREIRLHPMKRKWASCSSRGRLTFDTDLLRQPATFRWEVIVHELLHLKVPNHGPLFKALLKAYLALKAHSHRSLSEPPA
;
A
#
# COMPACT_ATOMS: atom_id res chain seq x y z
N MET A 1 25.32 -2.00 -28.29
CA MET A 1 24.20 -1.04 -28.41
C MET A 1 23.96 -0.40 -27.06
N LYS A 2 24.09 0.93 -27.01
CA LYS A 2 23.84 1.75 -25.82
C LYS A 2 22.34 1.66 -25.50
N LYS A 3 21.96 1.47 -24.23
CA LYS A 3 20.55 1.56 -23.85
C LYS A 3 20.13 3.02 -24.00
N SER A 4 19.26 3.22 -24.98
CA SER A 4 18.64 4.47 -25.39
C SER A 4 17.91 5.15 -24.23
N ALA A 5 17.81 6.48 -24.33
CA ALA A 5 17.12 7.33 -23.38
C ALA A 5 15.71 6.82 -23.08
N THR A 6 15.39 6.71 -21.79
CA THR A 6 14.05 6.40 -21.30
C THR A 6 13.12 7.59 -21.56
N PRO A 7 11.86 7.37 -21.97
CA PRO A 7 10.90 8.46 -22.10
C PRO A 7 10.58 9.06 -20.73
N ASP A 8 10.46 10.38 -20.65
CA ASP A 8 10.15 11.15 -19.43
C ASP A 8 8.67 11.02 -18.96
N TRP A 9 7.88 10.13 -19.56
CA TRP A 9 6.48 9.91 -19.19
C TRP A 9 6.14 8.42 -19.20
N VAL A 10 5.73 7.91 -18.04
CA VAL A 10 5.21 6.56 -17.84
C VAL A 10 3.69 6.67 -17.64
N PRO A 11 2.86 5.95 -18.41
CA PRO A 11 1.41 5.94 -18.18
C PRO A 11 1.10 5.51 -16.75
N LEU A 12 0.15 6.20 -16.09
CA LEU A 12 -0.29 5.89 -14.71
C LEU A 12 -0.77 4.43 -14.55
N GLU A 13 -1.13 3.82 -15.68
CA GLU A 13 -1.56 2.44 -15.86
C GLU A 13 -0.47 1.42 -15.48
N GLU A 14 0.81 1.78 -15.62
CA GLU A 14 1.93 0.85 -15.45
C GLU A 14 2.60 0.91 -14.08
N ALA A 15 2.57 2.07 -13.41
CA ALA A 15 3.15 2.26 -12.09
C ALA A 15 2.60 3.50 -11.39
N VAL A 16 2.32 3.36 -10.09
CA VAL A 16 2.01 4.46 -9.19
C VAL A 16 3.29 5.25 -8.86
N PRO A 17 3.30 6.59 -8.96
CA PRO A 17 4.43 7.39 -8.50
C PRO A 17 4.74 7.16 -7.02
N LEU A 18 6.02 7.19 -6.65
CA LEU A 18 6.49 6.94 -5.28
C LEU A 18 5.77 7.81 -4.23
N ASP A 19 5.60 9.09 -4.52
CA ASP A 19 4.97 10.02 -3.57
C ASP A 19 3.47 9.77 -3.44
N LEU A 20 2.81 9.32 -4.52
CA LEU A 20 1.40 8.91 -4.46
C LEU A 20 1.24 7.64 -3.63
N PHE A 21 2.14 6.67 -3.78
CA PHE A 21 2.15 5.48 -2.93
C PHE A 21 2.39 5.84 -1.45
N LYS A 22 3.35 6.72 -1.15
CA LYS A 22 3.59 7.19 0.22
C LYS A 22 2.36 7.92 0.79
N ALA A 23 1.68 8.74 -0.02
CA ALA A 23 0.44 9.39 0.37
C ALA A 23 -0.70 8.39 0.63
N GLU A 24 -0.77 7.30 -0.14
CA GLU A 24 -1.68 6.18 0.08
C GLU A 24 -1.41 5.49 1.43
N VAL A 25 -0.15 5.20 1.73
CA VAL A 25 0.27 4.65 3.04
C VAL A 25 -0.13 5.59 4.18
N GLN A 26 0.13 6.89 4.06
CA GLN A 26 -0.22 7.88 5.09
C GLN A 26 -1.74 8.02 5.28
N THR A 27 -2.51 7.90 4.21
CA THR A 27 -3.98 7.91 4.29
C THR A 27 -4.50 6.71 5.08
N TRP A 28 -3.94 5.53 4.84
CA TRP A 28 -4.25 4.36 5.66
C TRP A 28 -3.76 4.52 7.09
N ALA A 29 -2.56 5.05 7.32
CA ALA A 29 -2.01 5.27 8.66
C ALA A 29 -2.94 6.14 9.52
N ARG A 30 -3.45 7.24 8.95
CA ARG A 30 -4.46 8.09 9.60
C ARG A 30 -5.74 7.32 9.92
N ARG A 31 -6.24 6.52 8.99
CA ARG A 31 -7.46 5.72 9.17
C ARG A 31 -7.32 4.65 10.26
N LEU A 32 -6.12 4.09 10.41
CA LEU A 32 -5.81 3.11 11.44
C LEU A 32 -5.37 3.74 12.77
N GLU A 33 -5.25 5.07 12.81
CA GLU A 33 -4.76 5.85 13.96
C GLU A 33 -3.36 5.42 14.42
N VAL A 34 -2.46 5.19 13.47
CA VAL A 34 -1.06 4.83 13.73
C VAL A 34 -0.12 5.81 13.04
N THR A 35 1.08 5.98 13.59
CA THR A 35 2.12 6.84 13.01
C THR A 35 3.38 6.01 12.72
N PRO A 36 3.62 5.58 11.46
CA PRO A 36 4.87 4.93 11.12
C PRO A 36 6.04 5.91 11.28
N ARG A 37 7.17 5.42 11.77
CA ARG A 37 8.38 6.24 11.96
C ARG A 37 9.04 6.60 10.63
N GLU A 38 8.98 5.69 9.66
CA GLU A 38 9.60 5.84 8.36
C GLU A 38 8.87 4.94 7.34
N ILE A 39 8.74 5.42 6.10
CA ILE A 39 8.22 4.65 4.97
C ILE A 39 9.30 4.60 3.88
N ARG A 40 9.81 3.39 3.63
CA ARG A 40 10.86 3.13 2.64
C ARG A 40 10.32 2.23 1.52
N LEU A 41 10.75 2.50 0.28
CA LEU A 41 10.65 1.54 -0.81
C LEU A 41 12.04 1.04 -1.18
N HIS A 42 12.16 -0.27 -1.35
CA HIS A 42 13.41 -0.93 -1.72
C HIS A 42 13.10 -2.27 -2.36
N PRO A 43 13.84 -2.73 -3.39
CA PRO A 43 13.65 -4.07 -3.94
C PRO A 43 13.82 -5.14 -2.85
N MET A 44 12.86 -6.06 -2.72
CA MET A 44 12.90 -7.15 -1.75
C MET A 44 12.84 -8.50 -2.47
N LYS A 45 13.56 -9.49 -1.94
CA LYS A 45 13.67 -10.81 -2.62
C LYS A 45 12.58 -11.81 -2.21
N ARG A 46 11.98 -11.63 -1.03
CA ARG A 46 11.21 -12.68 -0.34
C ARG A 46 9.85 -12.25 0.17
N LYS A 47 9.60 -10.94 0.27
CA LYS A 47 8.40 -10.38 0.90
C LYS A 47 8.03 -9.09 0.20
N TRP A 48 6.74 -8.80 0.14
CA TRP A 48 6.22 -7.55 -0.39
C TRP A 48 6.42 -6.36 0.54
N ALA A 49 6.52 -6.60 1.85
CA ALA A 49 6.82 -5.58 2.82
C ALA A 49 7.33 -6.16 4.15
N SER A 50 7.71 -5.25 5.06
CA SER A 50 8.02 -5.57 6.45
C SER A 50 7.92 -4.35 7.36
N CYS A 51 7.49 -4.58 8.60
CA CYS A 51 7.52 -3.63 9.70
C CYS A 51 8.61 -4.01 10.70
N SER A 52 9.49 -3.06 11.01
CA SER A 52 10.46 -3.23 12.11
C SER A 52 9.83 -2.93 13.46
N SER A 53 10.43 -3.44 14.55
CA SER A 53 10.03 -3.10 15.93
C SER A 53 10.14 -1.61 16.27
N ARG A 54 10.91 -0.84 15.49
CA ARG A 54 11.06 0.63 15.64
C ARG A 54 10.06 1.43 14.78
N GLY A 55 9.07 0.76 14.19
CA GLY A 55 8.00 1.40 13.41
C GLY A 55 8.41 1.86 12.00
N ARG A 56 9.55 1.42 11.47
CA ARG A 56 9.89 1.60 10.06
C ARG A 56 9.19 0.55 9.21
N LEU A 57 8.47 1.00 8.18
CA LEU A 57 7.85 0.18 7.16
C LEU A 57 8.73 0.18 5.91
N THR A 58 9.03 -1.00 5.38
CA THR A 58 9.74 -1.17 4.10
C THR A 58 8.84 -1.94 3.16
N PHE A 59 8.60 -1.38 1.98
CA PHE A 59 7.77 -1.95 0.91
C PHE A 59 8.66 -2.29 -0.29
N ASP A 60 8.29 -3.33 -1.03
CA ASP A 60 8.92 -3.66 -2.31
C ASP A 60 8.60 -2.59 -3.36
N THR A 61 9.58 -2.23 -4.20
CA THR A 61 9.36 -1.35 -5.36
C THR A 61 8.37 -1.92 -6.37
N ASP A 62 8.26 -3.24 -6.46
CA ASP A 62 7.33 -3.90 -7.38
C ASP A 62 5.86 -3.65 -7.00
N LEU A 63 5.57 -3.23 -5.75
CA LEU A 63 4.21 -2.84 -5.34
C LEU A 63 3.68 -1.67 -6.15
N LEU A 64 4.53 -0.78 -6.64
CA LEU A 64 4.10 0.37 -7.43
C LEU A 64 3.35 -0.04 -8.70
N ARG A 65 3.58 -1.26 -9.20
CA ARG A 65 2.95 -1.81 -10.41
C ARG A 65 1.79 -2.76 -10.11
N GLN A 66 1.49 -3.01 -8.84
CA GLN A 66 0.44 -3.95 -8.46
C GLN A 66 -0.94 -3.28 -8.44
N PRO A 67 -2.04 -4.03 -8.62
CA PRO A 67 -3.39 -3.50 -8.48
C PRO A 67 -3.62 -2.83 -7.11
N ALA A 68 -4.49 -1.81 -7.08
CA ALA A 68 -4.75 -1.04 -5.86
C ALA A 68 -5.19 -1.91 -4.68
N THR A 69 -6.05 -2.90 -4.93
CA THR A 69 -6.53 -3.83 -3.91
C THR A 69 -5.40 -4.60 -3.24
N PHE A 70 -4.42 -5.08 -4.01
CA PHE A 70 -3.26 -5.78 -3.50
C PHE A 70 -2.35 -4.84 -2.71
N ARG A 71 -2.10 -3.62 -3.22
CA ARG A 71 -1.34 -2.61 -2.46
C ARG A 71 -2.00 -2.30 -1.13
N TRP A 72 -3.31 -2.11 -1.09
CA TRP A 72 -4.04 -1.83 0.15
C TRP A 72 -3.88 -2.95 1.17
N GLU A 73 -3.99 -4.21 0.74
CA GLU A 73 -3.80 -5.35 1.64
C GLU A 73 -2.41 -5.32 2.29
N VAL A 74 -1.35 -5.14 1.49
CA VAL A 74 0.02 -5.09 2.01
C VAL A 74 0.24 -3.87 2.91
N ILE A 75 -0.25 -2.69 2.52
CA ILE A 75 -0.14 -1.46 3.31
C ILE A 75 -0.84 -1.61 4.67
N VAL A 76 -2.08 -2.07 4.67
CA VAL A 76 -2.88 -2.24 5.90
C VAL A 76 -2.27 -3.30 6.79
N HIS A 77 -1.76 -4.39 6.23
CA HIS A 77 -1.06 -5.45 6.97
C HIS A 77 0.11 -4.89 7.78
N GLU A 78 1.01 -4.14 7.13
CA GLU A 78 2.19 -3.60 7.81
C GLU A 78 1.85 -2.49 8.80
N LEU A 79 0.85 -1.65 8.51
CA LEU A 79 0.38 -0.64 9.45
C LEU A 79 -0.26 -1.26 10.69
N LEU A 80 -1.01 -2.37 10.53
CA LEU A 80 -1.60 -3.08 11.65
C LEU A 80 -0.54 -3.62 12.62
N HIS A 81 0.65 -3.98 12.14
CA HIS A 81 1.75 -4.41 13.02
C HIS A 81 2.17 -3.36 14.05
N LEU A 82 1.90 -2.07 13.80
CA LEU A 82 2.16 -1.00 14.77
C LEU A 82 1.19 -1.03 15.96
N LYS A 83 0.02 -1.68 15.82
CA LYS A 83 -1.04 -1.76 16.84
C LYS A 83 -1.22 -3.17 17.39
N VAL A 84 -1.11 -4.18 16.52
CA VAL A 84 -1.30 -5.60 16.84
C VAL A 84 -0.11 -6.38 16.24
N PRO A 85 0.95 -6.64 17.03
CA PRO A 85 2.18 -7.25 16.52
C PRO A 85 2.00 -8.65 15.94
N ASN A 86 1.04 -9.43 16.45
CA ASN A 86 0.85 -10.83 16.13
C ASN A 86 -0.35 -11.06 15.20
N HIS A 87 -0.23 -11.98 14.23
CA HIS A 87 -1.29 -12.33 13.25
C HIS A 87 -2.46 -13.18 13.81
N GLY A 88 -2.84 -12.96 15.06
CA GLY A 88 -3.93 -13.68 15.73
C GLY A 88 -5.33 -13.32 15.20
N PRO A 89 -6.40 -13.86 15.82
CA PRO A 89 -7.78 -13.60 15.41
C PRO A 89 -8.14 -12.11 15.32
N LEU A 90 -7.66 -11.29 16.27
CA LEU A 90 -7.86 -9.85 16.26
C LEU A 90 -7.24 -9.18 15.02
N PHE A 91 -6.02 -9.55 14.65
CA PHE A 91 -5.35 -9.01 13.46
C PHE A 91 -6.16 -9.31 12.20
N LYS A 92 -6.59 -10.57 12.04
CA LYS A 92 -7.38 -11.01 10.88
C LYS A 92 -8.72 -10.28 10.79
N ALA A 93 -9.39 -10.08 11.92
CA ALA A 93 -10.65 -9.36 12.00
C ALA A 93 -10.48 -7.88 11.58
N LEU A 94 -9.46 -7.21 12.10
CA LEU A 94 -9.16 -5.82 11.75
C LEU A 94 -8.79 -5.66 10.27
N LEU A 95 -7.90 -6.50 9.75
CA LEU A 95 -7.50 -6.47 8.34
C LEU A 95 -8.72 -6.59 7.42
N LYS A 96 -9.60 -7.57 7.69
CA LYS A 96 -10.83 -7.78 6.93
C LYS A 96 -11.76 -6.55 7.02
N ALA A 97 -11.94 -5.98 8.21
CA ALA A 97 -12.81 -4.83 8.40
C ALA A 97 -12.34 -3.60 7.62
N TYR A 98 -11.04 -3.27 7.67
CA TYR A 98 -10.49 -2.12 6.96
C TYR A 98 -10.56 -2.26 5.43
N LEU A 99 -10.27 -3.46 4.90
CA LEU A 99 -10.33 -3.70 3.46
C LEU A 99 -11.78 -3.72 2.93
N ALA A 100 -12.72 -4.29 3.70
CA ALA A 100 -14.13 -4.28 3.33
C ALA A 100 -14.66 -2.84 3.18
N LEU A 101 -14.33 -1.94 4.11
CA LEU A 101 -14.82 -0.55 4.04
C LEU A 101 -14.35 0.22 2.80
N LYS A 102 -13.19 -0.13 2.22
CA LYS A 102 -12.69 0.53 1.00
C LYS A 102 -13.34 -0.03 -0.27
N ALA A 103 -13.64 -1.34 -0.29
CA ALA A 103 -14.32 -1.98 -1.41
C ALA A 103 -15.73 -1.38 -1.67
N HIS A 104 -16.43 -0.98 -0.60
CA HIS A 104 -17.76 -0.35 -0.72
C HIS A 104 -17.70 1.08 -1.30
N SER A 105 -16.59 1.82 -1.11
CA SER A 105 -16.45 3.18 -1.64
C SER A 105 -16.15 3.23 -3.15
N HIS A 106 -15.69 2.13 -3.76
CA HIS A 106 -15.41 2.07 -5.21
C HIS A 106 -16.63 1.65 -6.04
N ARG A 107 -17.74 1.23 -5.41
CA ARG A 107 -18.93 0.72 -6.11
C ARG A 107 -19.87 1.80 -6.64
N SER A 108 -19.59 3.10 -6.44
CA SER A 108 -20.52 4.18 -6.77
C SER A 108 -20.21 4.97 -8.06
N LEU A 109 -19.36 4.48 -8.96
CA LEU A 109 -19.00 5.19 -10.20
C LEU A 109 -19.37 4.44 -11.50
N SER A 110 -20.18 3.38 -11.43
CA SER A 110 -20.72 2.73 -12.63
C SER A 110 -22.06 3.38 -13.02
N GLU A 111 -22.00 4.59 -13.59
CA GLU A 111 -22.87 5.10 -14.68
C GLU A 111 -22.70 6.61 -14.84
N PRO A 112 -22.35 7.13 -16.03
CA PRO A 112 -22.46 8.55 -16.32
C PRO A 112 -23.95 8.96 -16.44
N PRO A 113 -24.37 10.13 -15.94
CA PRO A 113 -25.73 10.61 -16.17
C PRO A 113 -25.98 10.84 -17.66
N ALA A 114 -27.17 10.45 -18.12
CA ALA A 114 -27.68 10.62 -19.48
C ALA A 114 -27.89 12.09 -19.87
#